data_AF-A0A382TLE8-F1
#
_entry.id   AF-A0A382TLE8-F1
#
_cell.length_a   1.000
_cell.length_b   1.000
_cell.length_c   1.000
_cell.angle_alpha   90.00
_cell.angle_beta   90.00
_cell.angle_gamma   90.00
#
_symmetry.space_group_name_H-M   'P 1'
#
loop_
_entity.id
_entity.type
_entity.pdbx_description
1 polymer ?
#
loop_
_entity_poly.entity_id
_entity_poly.type
_entity_poly.pdbx_seq_one_letter_code
_entity_poly.pdbx_strand_id
1 'polypeptide(L)'
;MSAARRQRKRAGERSLPAEAGGQVVGTGNSSSRNVLYLPLALTLGLGLLSFMPRVQENLRLTWSFWGAVAALLVWQVVLTQRLHQASEGRSITNMFRPQHYVQALAQFAVFAYWGYYWRPVYDFAGLILAQLAFAYAFDMLLAWSRRENYVLGFGPFPIIFSINLFIWFKDDWFYLQFLMVGVGFLGKELVRWYREGRQVHIF
;
A
#
# COMPACT_ATOMS: atom_id res chain seq x y z
N MET A 1 -0.83 -65.35 -32.51
CA MET A 1 -0.80 -63.88 -32.69
C MET A 1 0.52 -63.35 -32.15
N SER A 2 1.24 -62.63 -33.02
CA SER A 2 2.26 -61.59 -32.81
C SER A 2 3.18 -61.68 -31.57
N ALA A 3 4.47 -61.99 -31.72
CA ALA A 3 5.53 -61.16 -32.32
C ALA A 3 5.98 -59.96 -31.46
N ALA A 4 7.26 -60.05 -31.09
CA ALA A 4 8.26 -58.99 -31.18
C ALA A 4 8.49 -58.03 -30.00
N ARG A 5 9.79 -57.92 -29.70
CA ARG A 5 10.54 -56.78 -29.12
C ARG A 5 10.72 -56.70 -27.61
N ARG A 6 11.68 -57.51 -27.18
CA ARG A 6 12.94 -57.03 -26.57
C ARG A 6 13.31 -55.58 -27.00
N GLN A 7 13.83 -54.82 -26.02
CA GLN A 7 14.68 -53.63 -26.18
C GLN A 7 14.07 -52.34 -26.79
N ARG A 8 13.65 -51.44 -25.90
CA ARG A 8 13.99 -50.01 -25.94
C ARG A 8 14.17 -49.56 -24.49
N LYS A 9 15.43 -49.52 -24.02
CA LYS A 9 16.15 -48.27 -23.69
C LYS A 9 15.34 -47.39 -22.72
N ARG A 10 15.69 -47.34 -21.42
CA ARG A 10 16.74 -46.42 -20.92
C ARG A 10 16.78 -45.13 -21.74
N ALA A 11 15.89 -44.19 -21.42
CA ALA A 11 16.03 -42.75 -21.69
C ALA A 11 14.74 -42.09 -21.20
N GLY A 12 14.74 -41.58 -19.97
CA GLY A 12 13.55 -40.91 -19.46
C GLY A 12 13.44 -40.70 -17.96
N GLU A 13 14.48 -40.97 -17.17
CA GLU A 13 14.67 -40.22 -15.91
C GLU A 13 14.99 -38.78 -16.32
N ARG A 14 13.93 -38.04 -16.69
CA ARG A 14 13.95 -36.58 -16.71
C ARG A 14 14.17 -36.19 -15.28
N SER A 15 15.43 -35.92 -14.97
CA SER A 15 15.88 -35.02 -13.93
C SER A 15 14.85 -33.90 -13.86
N LEU A 16 14.03 -33.91 -12.81
CA LEU A 16 13.28 -32.74 -12.42
C LEU A 16 14.32 -31.63 -12.34
N PRO A 17 14.22 -30.55 -13.14
CA PRO A 17 15.07 -29.40 -12.88
C PRO A 17 14.75 -29.02 -11.45
N ALA A 18 15.77 -29.05 -10.59
CA ALA A 18 15.73 -28.46 -9.27
C ALA A 18 15.00 -27.13 -9.44
N GLU A 19 13.75 -27.06 -8.96
CA GLU A 19 12.98 -25.84 -8.99
C GLU A 19 13.90 -24.83 -8.36
N ALA A 20 14.35 -23.91 -9.22
CA ALA A 20 15.27 -22.86 -8.89
C ALA A 20 14.67 -22.25 -7.64
N GLY A 21 15.31 -22.52 -6.50
CA GLY A 21 14.92 -22.01 -5.22
C GLY A 21 14.76 -20.53 -5.47
N GLY A 22 13.50 -20.09 -5.51
CA GLY A 22 13.17 -18.69 -5.67
C GLY A 22 13.96 -18.05 -4.56
N GLN A 23 15.04 -17.37 -4.95
CA GLN A 23 15.92 -16.74 -4.00
C GLN A 23 14.99 -15.84 -3.22
N VAL A 24 14.69 -16.26 -1.98
CA VAL A 24 14.22 -15.36 -0.97
C VAL A 24 15.42 -14.43 -0.84
N VAL A 25 15.40 -13.36 -1.63
CA VAL A 25 16.34 -12.27 -1.52
C VAL A 25 16.08 -11.76 -0.12
N GLY A 26 16.87 -12.27 0.83
CA GLY A 26 17.03 -11.74 2.16
C GLY A 26 17.56 -10.33 1.97
N THR A 27 16.64 -9.43 1.68
CA THR A 27 16.92 -8.02 1.51
C THR A 27 17.19 -7.53 2.91
N GLY A 28 18.48 -7.42 3.21
CA GLY A 28 19.10 -6.50 4.15
C GLY A 28 18.44 -6.43 5.52
N ASN A 29 19.23 -6.82 6.53
CA ASN A 29 19.07 -6.43 7.93
C ASN A 29 18.90 -4.90 8.03
N SER A 30 17.70 -4.40 7.76
CA SER A 30 17.35 -3.00 7.76
C SER A 30 17.06 -2.68 9.21
N SER A 31 18.04 -2.09 9.89
CA SER A 31 17.95 -1.64 11.28
C SER A 31 16.53 -1.12 11.55
N SER A 32 15.82 -1.69 12.54
CA SER A 32 14.39 -1.47 12.78
C SER A 32 13.97 0.01 12.86
N ARG A 33 14.92 0.92 13.12
CA ARG A 33 14.71 2.37 13.09
C ARG A 33 14.62 2.96 11.68
N ASN A 34 15.38 2.45 10.72
CA ASN A 34 15.44 3.00 9.36
C ASN A 34 14.11 2.80 8.61
N VAL A 35 13.39 1.75 8.97
CA VAL A 35 12.07 1.42 8.42
C VAL A 35 11.03 2.52 8.70
N LEU A 36 11.18 3.26 9.82
CA LEU A 36 10.24 4.31 10.22
C LEU A 36 10.45 5.65 9.51
N TYR A 37 11.59 5.86 8.81
CA TYR A 37 11.79 7.10 8.05
C TYR A 37 10.82 7.23 6.88
N LEU A 38 10.35 6.12 6.33
CA LEU A 38 9.51 6.12 5.14
C LEU A 38 8.09 6.66 5.44
N PRO A 39 7.34 6.18 6.44
CA PRO A 39 6.08 6.83 6.82
C PRO A 39 6.29 8.22 7.40
N LEU A 40 7.44 8.51 8.02
CA LEU A 40 7.75 9.86 8.49
C LEU A 40 7.89 10.82 7.30
N ALA A 41 8.62 10.44 6.26
CA ALA A 41 8.73 11.20 5.02
C ALA A 41 7.37 11.40 4.35
N LEU A 42 6.51 10.38 4.33
CA LEU A 42 5.14 10.50 3.80
C LEU A 42 4.27 11.45 4.64
N THR A 43 4.41 11.40 5.96
CA THR A 43 3.67 12.28 6.89
C THR A 43 4.15 13.73 6.77
N LEU A 44 5.46 13.95 6.61
CA LEU A 44 6.02 15.26 6.30
C LEU A 44 5.56 15.74 4.92
N GLY A 45 5.53 14.85 3.92
CA GLY A 45 4.98 15.16 2.59
C GLY A 45 3.51 15.58 2.65
N LEU A 46 2.70 14.90 3.45
CA LEU A 46 1.31 15.30 3.72
C LEU A 46 1.24 16.67 4.40
N GLY A 47 2.14 16.95 5.35
CA GLY A 47 2.28 18.26 5.98
C GLY A 47 2.65 19.36 4.97
N LEU A 48 3.59 19.09 4.06
CA LEU A 48 3.97 20.01 2.99
C LEU A 48 2.80 20.31 2.04
N LEU A 49 2.00 19.29 1.69
CA LEU A 49 0.80 19.47 0.88
C LEU A 49 -0.25 20.36 1.57
N SER A 50 -0.25 20.47 2.90
CA SER A 50 -1.16 21.37 3.62
C SER A 50 -0.87 22.86 3.40
N PHE A 51 0.32 23.22 2.90
CA PHE A 51 0.70 24.60 2.57
C PHE A 51 0.30 25.01 1.14
N MET A 52 -0.33 24.12 0.37
CA MET A 52 -0.83 24.45 -0.95
C MET A 52 -1.93 25.54 -0.84
N PRO A 53 -1.95 26.58 -1.70
CA PRO A 53 -2.89 27.71 -1.57
C PRO A 53 -4.35 27.26 -1.41
N ARG A 54 -4.75 26.27 -2.22
CA ARG A 54 -6.08 25.64 -2.15
C ARG A 54 -6.44 25.09 -0.78
N VAL A 55 -5.48 24.48 -0.08
CA VAL A 55 -5.72 23.92 1.26
C VAL A 55 -5.86 25.05 2.28
N GLN A 56 -5.01 26.06 2.19
CA GLN A 56 -5.01 27.20 3.11
C GLN A 56 -6.22 28.13 2.95
N GLU A 57 -6.81 28.19 1.76
CA GLU A 57 -8.04 28.95 1.50
C GLU A 57 -9.25 28.41 2.28
N ASN A 58 -9.26 27.11 2.61
CA ASN A 58 -10.34 26.49 3.37
C ASN A 58 -9.86 26.02 4.75
N LEU A 59 -10.36 26.68 5.80
CA LEU A 59 -9.99 26.39 7.19
C LEU A 59 -10.26 24.93 7.57
N ARG A 60 -11.43 24.38 7.18
CA ARG A 60 -11.80 22.99 7.51
C ARG A 60 -10.90 21.99 6.79
N LEU A 61 -10.56 22.26 5.53
CA LEU A 61 -9.64 21.43 4.76
C LEU A 61 -8.25 21.43 5.41
N THR A 62 -7.75 22.60 5.83
CA THR A 62 -6.49 22.72 6.58
C THR A 62 -6.51 21.89 7.87
N TRP A 63 -7.54 22.03 8.70
CA TRP A 63 -7.69 21.23 9.93
C TRP A 63 -7.75 19.73 9.65
N SER A 64 -8.33 19.32 8.52
CA SER A 64 -8.38 17.92 8.11
C SER A 64 -6.98 17.37 7.85
N PHE A 65 -6.15 18.11 7.12
CA PHE A 65 -4.75 17.75 6.86
C PHE A 65 -3.93 17.73 8.15
N TRP A 66 -4.06 18.77 8.98
CA TRP A 66 -3.31 18.88 10.23
C TRP A 66 -3.71 17.79 11.23
N GLY A 67 -5.01 17.47 11.31
CA GLY A 67 -5.51 16.36 12.12
C GLY A 67 -4.95 15.01 11.65
N ALA A 68 -4.92 14.77 10.33
CA ALA A 68 -4.33 13.56 9.77
C ALA A 68 -2.82 13.46 10.05
N VAL A 69 -2.07 14.54 9.85
CA VAL A 69 -0.64 14.61 10.15
C VAL A 69 -0.38 14.39 11.64
N ALA A 70 -1.12 15.07 12.52
CA ALA A 70 -1.00 14.91 13.96
C ALA A 70 -1.30 13.46 14.40
N ALA A 71 -2.36 12.85 13.87
CA ALA A 71 -2.71 11.46 14.16
C ALA A 71 -1.59 10.49 13.72
N LEU A 72 -1.05 10.65 12.52
CA LEU A 72 0.06 9.84 12.01
C LEU A 72 1.34 10.02 12.83
N LEU A 73 1.66 11.25 13.24
CA LEU A 73 2.83 11.54 14.08
C LEU A 73 2.67 10.93 15.48
N VAL A 74 1.51 11.07 16.11
CA VAL A 74 1.22 10.44 17.41
C VAL A 74 1.37 8.92 17.29
N TRP A 75 0.83 8.31 16.25
CA TRP A 75 0.98 6.88 16.02
C TRP A 75 2.46 6.50 15.83
N GLN A 76 3.23 7.25 15.04
CA GLN A 76 4.67 7.01 14.90
C GLN A 76 5.42 7.08 16.23
N VAL A 77 5.13 8.07 17.07
CA VAL A 77 5.74 8.19 18.41
C VAL A 77 5.38 6.99 19.28
N VAL A 78 4.11 6.59 19.31
CA VAL A 78 3.67 5.41 20.07
C VAL A 78 4.36 4.14 19.54
N LEU A 79 4.47 3.99 18.23
CA LEU A 79 5.10 2.83 17.61
C LEU A 79 6.60 2.78 17.91
N THR A 80 7.33 3.89 17.75
CA THR A 80 8.77 3.97 18.09
C THR A 80 9.02 3.59 19.56
N GLN A 81 8.20 4.09 20.49
CA GLN A 81 8.31 3.72 21.91
C GLN A 81 8.08 2.22 22.15
N ARG A 82 7.10 1.61 21.45
CA ARG A 82 6.84 0.17 21.51
C ARG A 82 7.96 -0.66 20.86
N LEU A 83 8.59 -0.15 19.79
CA LEU A 83 9.79 -0.77 19.18
C LEU A 83 10.96 -0.77 20.15
N HIS A 84 11.16 0.33 20.86
CA HIS A 84 12.25 0.47 21.83
C HIS A 84 12.20 -0.60 22.93
N GLN A 85 11.02 -1.14 23.21
CA GLN A 85 10.81 -2.21 24.20
C GLN A 85 10.87 -3.63 23.61
N ALA A 86 10.90 -3.79 22.28
CA ALA A 86 10.82 -5.09 21.60
C ALA A 86 12.01 -5.28 20.63
N SER A 87 12.95 -6.16 20.98
CA SER A 87 14.18 -6.47 20.22
C SER A 87 13.98 -7.25 18.91
N GLU A 88 12.80 -7.25 18.29
CA GLU A 88 12.55 -8.00 17.06
C GLU A 88 12.59 -7.11 15.81
N GLY A 89 13.38 -7.56 14.83
CA GLY A 89 13.60 -6.93 13.52
C GLY A 89 12.33 -6.89 12.69
N ARG A 90 11.91 -5.69 12.27
CA ARG A 90 10.82 -5.53 11.29
C ARG A 90 11.45 -5.39 9.92
N SER A 91 11.02 -6.23 8.98
CA SER A 91 11.51 -6.18 7.61
C SER A 91 10.45 -5.58 6.68
N ILE A 92 10.91 -4.80 5.71
CA ILE A 92 10.09 -4.40 4.57
C ILE A 92 10.33 -5.47 3.51
N THR A 93 9.30 -6.22 3.17
CA THR A 93 9.33 -7.11 2.02
C THR A 93 8.69 -6.39 0.84
N ASN A 94 9.29 -6.52 -0.34
CA ASN A 94 8.76 -5.85 -1.53
C ASN A 94 8.00 -6.90 -2.35
N MET A 95 6.69 -6.74 -2.53
CA MET A 95 5.90 -7.63 -3.39
C MET A 95 5.26 -6.82 -4.51
N PHE A 96 6.03 -6.63 -5.57
CA PHE A 96 5.52 -6.05 -6.81
C PHE A 96 4.70 -7.10 -7.55
N ARG A 97 3.38 -7.10 -7.34
CA ARG A 97 2.48 -7.93 -8.14
C ARG A 97 2.10 -7.18 -9.44
N PRO A 98 2.32 -7.76 -10.63
CA PRO A 98 2.09 -7.09 -11.91
C PRO A 98 0.66 -6.55 -12.08
N GLN A 99 -0.33 -7.23 -11.49
CA GLN A 99 -1.75 -6.86 -11.59
C GLN A 99 -2.04 -5.43 -11.11
N HIS A 100 -1.39 -4.99 -10.03
CA HIS A 100 -1.64 -3.66 -9.46
C HIS A 100 -0.98 -2.55 -10.27
N TYR A 101 0.12 -2.87 -10.98
CA TYR A 101 0.81 -1.93 -11.85
C TYR A 101 -0.04 -1.59 -13.08
N VAL A 102 -0.56 -2.62 -13.75
CA VAL A 102 -1.42 -2.43 -14.93
C VAL A 102 -2.69 -1.65 -14.55
N GLN A 103 -3.28 -1.96 -13.40
CA GLN A 103 -4.47 -1.26 -12.93
C GLN A 103 -4.19 0.22 -12.58
N ALA A 104 -3.10 0.50 -11.87
CA ALA A 104 -2.71 1.87 -11.54
C ALA A 104 -2.41 2.68 -12.81
N LEU A 105 -1.72 2.09 -13.79
CA LEU A 105 -1.41 2.74 -15.06
C LEU A 105 -2.67 3.01 -15.89
N ALA A 106 -3.59 2.05 -15.96
CA ALA A 106 -4.86 2.23 -16.67
C ALA A 106 -5.68 3.37 -16.07
N GLN A 107 -5.80 3.44 -14.74
CA GLN A 107 -6.53 4.51 -14.07
C GLN A 107 -5.81 5.86 -14.18
N PHE A 108 -4.48 5.86 -14.11
CA PHE A 108 -3.69 7.06 -14.37
C PHE A 108 -3.95 7.59 -15.79
N ALA A 109 -4.01 6.71 -16.80
CA ALA A 109 -4.35 7.11 -18.17
C ALA A 109 -5.76 7.72 -18.26
N VAL A 110 -6.73 7.18 -17.52
CA VAL A 110 -8.08 7.78 -17.43
C VAL A 110 -8.02 9.18 -16.83
N PHE A 111 -7.32 9.38 -15.71
CA PHE A 111 -7.16 10.71 -15.10
C PHE A 111 -6.39 11.68 -15.99
N ALA A 112 -5.35 11.22 -16.68
CA ALA A 112 -4.57 12.05 -17.61
C ALA A 112 -5.42 12.50 -18.80
N TYR A 113 -6.16 11.57 -19.41
CA TYR A 113 -7.08 11.87 -20.48
C TYR A 113 -8.20 12.81 -20.02
N TRP A 114 -8.84 12.51 -18.89
CA TRP A 114 -9.92 13.35 -18.38
C TRP A 114 -9.42 14.75 -17.99
N GLY A 115 -8.28 14.85 -17.32
CA GLY A 115 -7.67 16.11 -16.93
C GLY A 115 -7.27 16.98 -18.12
N TYR A 116 -6.88 16.36 -19.25
CA TYR A 116 -6.62 17.09 -20.49
C TYR A 116 -7.85 17.89 -20.97
N TYR A 117 -9.06 17.34 -20.79
CA TYR A 117 -10.31 18.01 -21.18
C TYR A 117 -10.96 18.80 -20.04
N TRP A 118 -10.68 18.49 -18.78
CA TRP A 118 -11.37 19.05 -17.61
C TRP A 118 -10.39 19.54 -16.54
N ARG A 119 -10.20 20.86 -16.44
CA ARG A 119 -9.20 21.47 -15.55
C ARG A 119 -9.36 21.15 -14.05
N PRO A 120 -10.57 21.08 -13.47
CA PRO A 120 -10.74 20.70 -12.06
C PRO A 120 -10.12 19.36 -11.64
N VAL A 121 -9.71 18.49 -12.57
CA VAL A 121 -8.95 17.28 -12.22
C VAL A 121 -7.56 17.63 -11.69
N TYR A 122 -6.89 18.66 -12.22
CA TYR A 122 -5.59 19.13 -11.74
C TYR A 122 -5.66 19.69 -10.33
N ASP A 123 -6.74 20.41 -10.06
CA ASP A 123 -7.10 20.96 -8.76
C ASP A 123 -7.24 19.87 -7.69
N PHE A 124 -7.82 18.73 -8.05
CA PHE A 124 -7.95 17.56 -7.17
C PHE A 124 -6.69 16.69 -7.13
N ALA A 125 -5.74 16.84 -8.06
CA ALA A 125 -4.53 16.02 -8.08
C ALA A 125 -3.72 16.15 -6.79
N GLY A 126 -3.62 17.36 -6.23
CA GLY A 126 -2.97 17.57 -4.92
C GLY A 126 -3.68 16.83 -3.78
N LEU A 127 -5.01 16.79 -3.80
CA LEU A 127 -5.82 16.07 -2.81
C LEU A 127 -5.70 14.54 -2.97
N ILE A 128 -5.60 14.05 -4.20
CA ILE A 128 -5.35 12.62 -4.49
C ILE A 128 -3.95 12.22 -4.00
N LEU A 129 -2.94 13.07 -4.23
CA LEU A 129 -1.59 12.85 -3.69
C LEU A 129 -1.57 12.82 -2.16
N ALA A 130 -2.34 13.70 -1.51
CA ALA A 130 -2.49 13.70 -0.06
C ALA A 130 -3.11 12.40 0.44
N GLN A 131 -4.15 11.89 -0.24
CA GLN A 131 -4.76 10.60 0.10
C GLN A 131 -3.78 9.44 -0.07
N LEU A 132 -2.97 9.44 -1.14
CA LEU A 132 -1.94 8.42 -1.35
C LEU A 132 -0.90 8.46 -0.23
N ALA A 133 -0.38 9.65 0.09
CA ALA A 133 0.58 9.81 1.18
C ALA A 133 0.01 9.32 2.52
N PHE A 134 -1.23 9.70 2.83
CA PHE A 134 -1.94 9.25 4.03
C PHE A 134 -2.14 7.72 4.03
N ALA A 135 -2.63 7.14 2.95
CA ALA A 135 -2.89 5.71 2.85
C ALA A 135 -1.61 4.89 3.04
N TYR A 136 -0.51 5.26 2.38
CA TYR A 136 0.76 4.57 2.56
C TYR A 136 1.30 4.72 3.98
N ALA A 137 1.27 5.93 4.55
CA ALA A 137 1.72 6.15 5.92
C ALA A 137 0.89 5.33 6.93
N PHE A 138 -0.43 5.33 6.77
CA PHE A 138 -1.36 4.61 7.62
C PHE A 138 -1.20 3.09 7.51
N ASP A 139 -1.14 2.56 6.29
CA ASP A 139 -0.96 1.12 5.99
C ASP A 139 0.37 0.60 6.55
N MET A 140 1.46 1.36 6.40
CA MET A 140 2.76 1.03 7.00
C MET A 140 2.70 0.99 8.53
N LEU A 141 2.10 2.00 9.14
CA LEU A 141 1.96 2.09 10.60
C LEU A 141 1.11 0.95 11.15
N LEU A 142 0.03 0.60 10.45
CA LEU A 142 -0.89 -0.46 10.82
C LEU A 142 -0.19 -1.84 10.78
N ALA A 143 0.47 -2.17 9.67
CA ALA A 143 1.19 -3.43 9.51
C ALA A 143 2.26 -3.62 10.59
N TRP A 144 3.07 -2.58 10.86
CA TRP A 144 4.11 -2.65 11.89
C TRP A 144 3.57 -2.63 13.32
N SER A 145 2.38 -2.06 13.55
CA SER A 145 1.69 -2.17 14.84
C SER A 145 1.34 -3.62 15.17
N ARG A 146 1.18 -4.48 14.16
CA ARG A 146 0.84 -5.91 14.31
C ARG A 146 2.05 -6.84 14.24
N ARG A 147 3.27 -6.29 14.17
CA ARG A 147 4.54 -7.03 13.98
C ARG A 147 4.60 -7.84 12.68
N GLU A 148 3.81 -7.47 11.68
CA GLU A 148 3.85 -8.13 10.39
C GLU A 148 4.85 -7.42 9.47
N ASN A 149 5.43 -8.18 8.53
CA ASN A 149 6.32 -7.60 7.52
C ASN A 149 5.49 -6.73 6.59
N TYR A 150 5.88 -5.46 6.43
CA TYR A 150 5.16 -4.57 5.53
C TYR A 150 5.52 -4.91 4.09
N VAL A 151 4.49 -5.20 3.31
CA VAL A 151 4.63 -5.47 1.89
C VAL A 151 4.39 -4.18 1.11
N LEU A 152 5.47 -3.50 0.72
CA LEU A 152 5.34 -2.32 -0.13
C LEU A 152 4.82 -2.76 -1.51
N GLY A 153 3.68 -2.22 -1.90
CA GLY A 153 3.01 -2.57 -3.16
C GLY A 153 2.15 -1.44 -3.69
N PHE A 154 1.64 -1.62 -4.91
CA PHE A 154 0.77 -0.64 -5.59
C PHE A 154 -0.71 -0.74 -5.18
N GLY A 155 -1.05 -1.49 -4.13
CA GLY A 155 -2.43 -1.69 -3.68
C GLY A 155 -3.23 -0.40 -3.40
N PRO A 156 -2.66 0.61 -2.73
CA PRO A 156 -3.37 1.87 -2.45
C PRO A 156 -3.75 2.68 -3.69
N PHE A 157 -2.94 2.62 -4.76
CA PHE A 157 -3.15 3.44 -5.96
C PHE A 157 -4.51 3.16 -6.62
N PRO A 158 -4.83 1.92 -7.02
CA PRO A 158 -6.11 1.67 -7.65
C PRO A 158 -7.31 1.94 -6.75
N ILE A 159 -7.19 1.75 -5.44
CA ILE A 159 -8.29 2.01 -4.50
C ILE A 159 -8.61 3.51 -4.49
N ILE A 160 -7.59 4.35 -4.29
CA ILE A 160 -7.75 5.80 -4.21
C ILE A 160 -8.20 6.38 -5.54
N PHE A 161 -7.58 5.98 -6.63
CA PHE A 161 -7.97 6.44 -7.98
C PHE A 161 -9.42 6.04 -8.30
N SER A 162 -9.85 4.82 -7.96
CA SER A 162 -11.25 4.42 -8.16
C SER A 162 -12.22 5.28 -7.36
N ILE A 163 -11.95 5.51 -6.08
CA ILE A 163 -12.80 6.35 -5.23
C ILE A 163 -12.92 7.76 -5.81
N ASN A 164 -11.80 8.38 -6.19
CA ASN A 164 -11.79 9.74 -6.73
C ASN A 164 -12.33 9.81 -8.17
N LEU A 165 -12.49 8.68 -8.87
CA LEU A 165 -13.18 8.67 -10.15
C LEU A 165 -14.69 8.88 -9.98
N PHE A 166 -15.26 8.37 -8.88
CA PHE A 166 -16.72 8.40 -8.64
C PHE A 166 -17.17 9.46 -7.64
N ILE A 167 -16.37 9.72 -6.60
CA ILE A 167 -16.79 10.55 -5.46
C ILE A 167 -15.78 11.68 -5.26
N TRP A 168 -16.27 12.91 -5.41
CA TRP A 168 -15.50 14.13 -5.18
C TRP A 168 -16.06 14.80 -3.93
N PHE A 169 -15.29 14.80 -2.84
CA PHE A 169 -15.66 15.53 -1.64
C PHE A 169 -15.39 17.02 -1.83
N LYS A 170 -16.34 17.85 -1.38
CA LYS A 170 -16.09 19.28 -1.21
C LYS A 170 -15.05 19.47 -0.11
N ASP A 171 -14.28 20.55 -0.22
CA ASP A 171 -13.18 20.87 0.70
C ASP A 171 -13.62 20.86 2.17
N ASP A 172 -14.85 21.32 2.47
CA ASP A 172 -15.41 21.34 3.83
C ASP A 172 -15.61 19.95 4.46
N TRP A 173 -15.77 18.92 3.63
CA TRP A 173 -16.09 17.54 4.04
C TRP A 173 -14.94 16.56 3.77
N PHE A 174 -13.80 17.07 3.32
CA PHE A 174 -12.68 16.25 2.87
C PHE A 174 -12.08 15.35 3.98
N TYR A 175 -12.22 15.72 5.25
CA TYR A 175 -11.84 14.85 6.38
C TYR A 175 -12.49 13.47 6.32
N LEU A 176 -13.71 13.36 5.76
CA LEU A 176 -14.39 12.08 5.56
C LEU A 176 -13.64 11.18 4.59
N GLN A 177 -12.90 11.75 3.65
CA GLN A 177 -12.12 10.97 2.69
C GLN A 177 -10.91 10.32 3.36
N PHE A 178 -10.19 11.04 4.23
CA PHE A 178 -9.14 10.44 5.06
C PHE A 178 -9.71 9.37 6.00
N LEU A 179 -10.86 9.64 6.62
CA LEU A 179 -11.53 8.67 7.50
C LEU A 179 -11.95 7.41 6.74
N MET A 180 -12.56 7.56 5.56
CA MET A 180 -12.98 6.45 4.72
C MET A 180 -11.79 5.61 4.24
N VAL A 181 -10.70 6.26 3.84
CA VAL A 181 -9.45 5.56 3.50
C VAL A 181 -8.93 4.80 4.71
N GLY A 182 -8.82 5.44 5.88
CA GLY A 182 -8.35 4.79 7.11
C GLY A 182 -9.21 3.59 7.51
N VAL A 183 -10.53 3.73 7.48
CA VAL A 183 -11.48 2.64 7.74
C VAL A 183 -11.37 1.53 6.70
N GLY A 184 -11.17 1.85 5.43
CA GLY A 184 -10.96 0.87 4.36
C GLY A 184 -9.73 -0.01 4.59
N PHE A 185 -8.60 0.60 4.98
CA PHE A 185 -7.38 -0.13 5.33
C PHE A 185 -7.53 -0.93 6.63
N LEU A 186 -8.16 -0.37 7.65
CA LEU A 186 -8.50 -1.10 8.88
C LEU A 186 -9.37 -2.33 8.58
N GLY A 187 -10.39 -2.17 7.74
CA GLY A 187 -11.28 -3.26 7.34
C GLY A 187 -10.54 -4.39 6.62
N LYS A 188 -9.67 -4.05 5.65
CA LYS A 188 -8.84 -5.04 4.94
C LYS A 188 -7.96 -5.86 5.90
N GLU A 189 -7.46 -5.23 6.94
CA GLU A 189 -6.56 -5.86 7.90
C GLU A 189 -7.26 -6.64 9.02
N LEU A 190 -8.38 -6.11 9.52
CA LEU A 190 -9.15 -6.71 10.61
C LEU A 190 -10.03 -7.87 10.13
N VAL A 191 -10.53 -7.80 8.89
CA VAL A 191 -11.39 -8.83 8.31
C VAL A 191 -10.52 -9.91 7.67
N ARG A 192 -10.04 -10.85 8.50
CA ARG A 192 -9.43 -12.11 8.04
C ARG A 192 -10.51 -13.18 7.92
N TRP A 193 -10.54 -13.88 6.79
CA TRP A 193 -11.52 -14.93 6.56
C TRP A 193 -10.92 -16.30 6.88
N TYR A 194 -11.72 -17.13 7.53
CA TYR A 194 -11.37 -18.50 7.84
C TYR A 194 -11.92 -19.38 6.70
N ARG A 195 -11.04 -19.84 5.80
CA ARG A 195 -11.37 -20.88 4.82
C ARG A 195 -10.56 -22.12 5.14
N GLU A 196 -11.24 -23.25 5.31
CA GLU A 196 -10.61 -24.58 5.39
C GLU A 196 -9.49 -24.68 6.45
N GLY A 197 -9.75 -24.23 7.68
CA GLY A 197 -8.82 -24.42 8.80
C GLY A 197 -7.61 -23.48 8.82
N ARG A 198 -7.45 -22.58 7.83
CA ARG A 198 -6.37 -21.58 7.80
C ARG A 198 -6.92 -20.16 7.72
N GLN A 199 -6.30 -19.24 8.45
CA GLN A 199 -6.56 -17.81 8.28
C GLN A 199 -5.95 -17.35 6.96
N VAL A 200 -6.81 -17.02 6.01
CA VAL A 200 -6.41 -16.42 4.73
C VAL A 200 -6.94 -14.99 4.67
N HIS A 201 -6.11 -14.08 4.15
CA HIS A 201 -6.58 -12.75 3.78
C HIS A 201 -7.58 -12.90 2.63
N ILE A 202 -8.68 -12.13 2.69
CA ILE A 202 -9.77 -12.19 1.69
C ILE A 202 -9.30 -11.72 0.30
N PHE A 203 -8.17 -11.02 0.21
CA PHE A 203 -7.61 -10.42 -1.00
C PHE A 203 -6.13 -10.75 -1.19
#